data_AF-A0A7R9LN93-F1
#
_entry.id   AF-A0A7R9LN93-F1
#
_cell.length_a   1.000
_cell.length_b   1.000
_cell.length_c   1.000
_cell.angle_alpha   90.00
_cell.angle_beta   90.00
_cell.angle_gamma   90.00
#
_symmetry.space_group_name_H-M   'P 1'
#
loop_
_entity.id
_entity.type
_entity.pdbx_description
1 polymer ?
#
loop_
_entity_poly.entity_id
_entity_poly.type
_entity_poly.pdbx_seq_one_letter_code
_entity_poly.pdbx_strand_id
1 'polypeptide(L)'
;MIERLEAEESVPFYEHVLLDHLLDGFPESGPIRKFMELVIMGLSSNPYITVERKHATVQYYKQYFEERHELLETAGVLANS
;
A
#
# COMPACT_ATOMS: atom_id res chain seq x y z
N MET A 1 -1.51 23.35 -5.74
CA MET A 1 -1.57 21.99 -5.16
C MET A 1 -2.92 21.66 -4.51
N ILE A 2 -3.85 22.63 -4.39
CA ILE A 2 -5.19 22.42 -3.79
C ILE A 2 -6.19 21.82 -4.80
N GLU A 3 -6.05 22.12 -6.10
CA GLU A 3 -6.95 21.66 -7.18
C GLU A 3 -7.09 20.13 -7.31
N ARG A 4 -6.13 19.33 -6.81
CA ARG A 4 -6.19 17.86 -6.93
C ARG A 4 -7.13 17.20 -5.93
N LEU A 5 -7.40 17.83 -4.78
CA LEU A 5 -8.27 17.25 -3.74
C LEU A 5 -9.75 17.53 -4.03
N GLU A 6 -10.09 18.68 -4.62
CA GLU A 6 -11.47 19.01 -5.02
C GLU A 6 -11.99 18.05 -6.10
N ALA A 7 -11.11 17.56 -6.98
CA ALA A 7 -11.45 16.53 -7.96
C ALA A 7 -11.83 15.18 -7.31
N GLU A 8 -11.31 14.88 -6.12
CA GLU A 8 -11.61 13.63 -5.41
C GLU A 8 -13.05 13.56 -4.90
N GLU A 9 -13.78 14.69 -4.81
CA GLU A 9 -15.22 14.65 -4.49
C GLU A 9 -16.02 13.87 -5.53
N SER A 10 -15.54 13.83 -6.77
CA SER A 10 -16.15 13.05 -7.86
C SER A 10 -15.76 11.57 -7.85
N VAL A 11 -14.78 11.19 -7.03
CA VAL A 11 -14.28 9.82 -6.94
C VAL A 11 -15.16 9.02 -5.98
N PRO A 12 -15.64 7.84 -6.38
CA PRO A 12 -16.47 7.01 -5.51
C PRO A 12 -15.72 6.58 -4.23
N PHE A 13 -16.43 6.57 -3.10
CA PHE A 13 -15.83 6.25 -1.80
C PHE A 13 -15.09 4.89 -1.79
N TYR A 14 -15.58 3.91 -2.55
CA TYR A 14 -15.00 2.57 -2.56
C TYR A 14 -13.58 2.56 -3.15
N GLU A 15 -13.23 3.52 -4.02
CA GLU A 15 -11.87 3.68 -4.52
C GLU A 15 -10.92 4.25 -3.47
N HIS A 16 -11.45 4.98 -2.48
CA HIS A 16 -10.66 5.49 -1.37
C HIS A 16 -10.53 4.51 -0.20
N VAL A 17 -11.51 3.61 -0.03
CA VAL A 17 -11.65 2.77 1.17
C VAL A 17 -11.33 1.30 0.89
N LEU A 18 -11.79 0.73 -0.23
CA LEU A 18 -11.64 -0.69 -0.55
C LEU A 18 -10.31 -0.95 -1.28
N LEU A 19 -9.22 -0.84 -0.55
CA LEU A 19 -7.86 -0.89 -1.08
C LEU A 19 -7.19 -2.28 -0.96
N ASP A 20 -7.90 -3.29 -0.47
CA ASP A 20 -7.32 -4.62 -0.19
C ASP A 20 -6.71 -5.29 -1.43
N HIS A 21 -7.28 -5.03 -2.61
CA HIS A 21 -6.76 -5.50 -3.90
C HIS A 21 -5.33 -5.01 -4.20
N LEU A 22 -4.86 -3.96 -3.53
CA LEU A 22 -3.48 -3.47 -3.67
C LEU A 22 -2.46 -4.33 -2.92
N LEU A 23 -2.91 -5.26 -2.08
CA LEU A 23 -2.04 -6.27 -1.46
C LEU A 23 -1.65 -7.38 -2.43
N ASP A 24 -2.22 -7.43 -3.62
CA ASP A 24 -1.89 -8.42 -4.64
C ASP A 24 -0.40 -8.31 -5.06
N GLY A 25 0.33 -9.40 -4.83
CA GLY A 25 1.77 -9.49 -5.07
C GLY A 25 2.65 -9.15 -3.87
N PHE A 26 2.07 -8.91 -2.69
CA PHE A 26 2.77 -9.07 -1.42
C PHE A 26 2.59 -10.50 -0.89
N PRO A 27 3.44 -10.97 0.03
CA PRO A 27 3.23 -12.25 0.71
C PRO A 27 1.84 -12.35 1.36
N GLU A 28 1.24 -13.54 1.38
CA GLU A 28 -0.07 -13.76 2.03
C GLU A 28 0.01 -13.80 3.56
N SER A 29 1.21 -13.95 4.12
CA SER A 29 1.44 -13.97 5.55
C SER A 29 2.82 -13.40 5.91
N GLY A 30 3.10 -13.33 7.21
CA GLY A 30 4.39 -12.84 7.71
C GLY A 30 4.47 -11.32 7.93
N PRO A 31 5.67 -10.81 8.25
CA PRO A 31 5.85 -9.42 8.69
C PRO A 31 5.55 -8.38 7.62
N ILE A 32 5.91 -8.66 6.35
CA ILE A 32 5.63 -7.76 5.23
C ILE A 32 4.12 -7.62 5.03
N ARG A 33 3.37 -8.73 5.08
CA ARG A 33 1.91 -8.70 4.97
C ARG A 33 1.29 -7.85 6.07
N LYS A 34 1.64 -8.11 7.33
CA LYS A 34 1.13 -7.34 8.49
C LYS A 34 1.46 -5.85 8.39
N PHE A 35 2.66 -5.53 7.92
CA PHE A 35 3.06 -4.14 7.69
C PHE A 35 2.19 -3.49 6.62
N MET A 36 2.00 -4.17 5.47
CA MET A 36 1.19 -3.63 4.38
C MET A 36 -0.30 -3.52 4.73
N GLU A 37 -0.85 -4.42 5.54
CA GLU A 37 -2.21 -4.29 6.08
C GLU A 37 -2.38 -3.00 6.89
N LEU A 38 -1.38 -2.62 7.70
CA LEU A 38 -1.40 -1.35 8.43
C LEU A 38 -1.28 -0.14 7.50
N VAL A 39 -0.46 -0.24 6.45
CA VAL A 39 -0.36 0.80 5.41
C VAL A 39 -1.71 0.99 4.72
N ILE A 40 -2.35 -0.09 4.27
CA ILE A 40 -3.67 -0.07 3.63
C ILE A 40 -4.73 0.53 4.57
N MET A 41 -4.75 0.10 5.83
CA MET A 41 -5.66 0.67 6.84
C MET A 41 -5.47 2.19 6.97
N GLY A 42 -4.23 2.66 7.10
CA GLY A 42 -3.92 4.09 7.16
C GLY A 42 -4.36 4.85 5.92
N LEU A 43 -4.09 4.33 4.72
CA LEU A 43 -4.50 4.93 3.45
C LEU A 43 -6.02 4.98 3.31
N SER A 44 -6.73 3.93 3.71
CA SER A 44 -8.21 3.86 3.64
C SER A 44 -8.88 4.94 4.49
N SER A 45 -8.28 5.28 5.64
CA SER A 45 -8.78 6.29 6.57
C SER A 45 -8.33 7.73 6.25
N ASN A 46 -7.50 7.95 5.23
CA ASN A 46 -6.90 9.26 4.95
C ASN A 46 -7.74 10.07 3.93
N PRO A 47 -8.39 11.17 4.35
CA PRO A 47 -9.18 12.03 3.46
C PRO A 47 -8.33 13.12 2.78
N TYR A 48 -7.04 13.22 3.09
CA TYR A 48 -6.17 14.32 2.66
C TYR A 48 -5.24 13.95 1.50
N ILE A 49 -5.44 12.78 0.89
CA ILE A 49 -4.65 12.29 -0.24
C ILE A 49 -5.55 11.69 -1.33
N THR A 50 -5.12 11.83 -2.58
CA THR A 50 -5.83 11.30 -3.75
C THR A 50 -5.72 9.78 -3.85
N VAL A 51 -6.66 9.13 -4.55
CA VAL A 51 -6.55 7.70 -4.88
C VAL A 51 -5.21 7.40 -5.59
N GLU A 52 -4.81 8.23 -6.56
CA GLU A 52 -3.53 8.09 -7.25
C GLU A 52 -2.34 8.05 -6.27
N ARG A 53 -2.34 8.91 -5.25
CA ARG A 53 -1.28 8.93 -4.25
C ARG A 53 -1.29 7.66 -3.38
N LYS A 54 -2.47 7.13 -3.04
CA LYS A 54 -2.59 5.86 -2.31
C LYS A 54 -1.97 4.70 -3.11
N HIS A 55 -2.30 4.60 -4.39
CA HIS A 55 -1.73 3.58 -5.29
C HIS A 55 -0.21 3.73 -5.43
N ALA A 56 0.27 4.97 -5.62
CA ALA A 56 1.70 5.24 -5.72
C ALA A 56 2.47 4.86 -4.44
N THR A 57 1.87 5.05 -3.25
CA THR A 57 2.47 4.61 -1.99
C THR A 57 2.61 3.10 -1.90
N VAL A 58 1.59 2.33 -2.32
CA VAL A 58 1.68 0.87 -2.31
C VAL A 58 2.72 0.37 -3.33
N GLN A 59 2.73 0.96 -4.53
CA GLN A 59 3.71 0.63 -5.56
C GLN A 59 5.15 0.90 -5.13
N TYR A 60 5.38 1.99 -4.39
CA TYR A 60 6.68 2.29 -3.80
C TYR A 60 7.16 1.18 -2.85
N TYR A 61 6.28 0.68 -1.97
CA TYR A 61 6.65 -0.42 -1.07
C TYR A 61 6.94 -1.71 -1.81
N LYS A 62 6.19 -2.01 -2.88
CA LYS A 62 6.45 -3.18 -3.72
C LYS A 62 7.86 -3.14 -4.29
N GLN A 63 8.24 -2.02 -4.92
CA GLN A 63 9.59 -1.81 -5.45
C GLN A 63 10.64 -1.86 -4.34
N TYR A 64 10.38 -1.24 -3.19
CA TYR A 64 11.31 -1.25 -2.06
C TYR A 64 11.63 -2.66 -1.56
N PHE A 65 10.63 -3.54 -1.43
CA PHE A 65 10.88 -4.92 -0.99
C PHE A 65 11.54 -5.77 -2.08
N GLU A 66 11.22 -5.55 -3.35
CA GLU A 66 11.90 -6.19 -4.48
C GLU A 66 13.40 -5.82 -4.52
N GLU A 67 13.73 -4.53 -4.39
CA GLU A 67 15.11 -4.04 -4.36
C GLU A 67 15.92 -4.55 -3.15
N ARG A 68 15.23 -4.88 -2.05
CA ARG A 68 15.84 -5.32 -0.79
C ARG A 68 15.68 -6.83 -0.54
N HIS A 69 15.29 -7.60 -1.55
CA HIS A 69 14.96 -9.01 -1.42
C HIS A 69 16.06 -9.81 -0.70
N GLU A 70 17.31 -9.72 -1.15
CA GLU A 70 18.45 -10.45 -0.57
C GLU A 70 18.67 -10.13 0.93
N LEU A 71 18.48 -8.86 1.31
CA LEU A 71 18.58 -8.42 2.70
C LEU A 71 17.45 -9.01 3.54
N LEU A 72 16.23 -9.04 3.00
CA LEU A 72 15.04 -9.55 3.68
C LEU A 72 15.05 -11.08 3.82
N GLU A 73 15.60 -11.79 2.83
CA GLU A 73 15.88 -13.22 2.93
C GLU A 73 16.89 -13.50 4.03
N THR A 74 18.01 -12.78 4.04
CA THR A 74 19.07 -12.93 5.05
C THR A 74 18.56 -12.62 6.46
N ALA A 75 17.67 -11.65 6.60
CA ALA A 75 17.03 -11.31 7.87
C ALA A 75 15.95 -12.30 8.32
N GLY A 76 15.66 -13.35 7.53
CA GLY A 76 14.64 -14.36 7.83
C GLY A 76 13.20 -13.85 7.72
N VAL A 77 12.99 -12.68 7.10
CA VAL A 77 11.68 -12.04 6.96
C VAL A 77 10.85 -12.73 5.87
N LEU A 78 11.50 -13.22 4.81
CA LEU A 78 10.86 -13.93 3.69
C LEU A 78 10.78 -15.45 3.92
N ALA A 79 11.49 -16.00 4.91
CA ALA A 79 11.72 -17.43 5.07
C ALA A 79 10.50 -18.26 5.55
N ASN A 80 9.34 -17.65 5.82
CA ASN A 80 8.13 -18.35 6.26
C ASN A 80 6.84 -17.76 5.63
N SER A 81 6.84 -17.57 4.31
CA SER A 81 5.63 -17.20 3.55
C SER A 81 5.03 -18.42 2.87
#